data_AF-A0AAN8MUA9-F1
#
_entry.id   AF-A0AAN8MUA9-F1
#
_cell.length_a   1.000
_cell.length_b   1.000
_cell.length_c   1.000
_cell.angle_alpha   90.00
_cell.angle_beta   90.00
_cell.angle_gamma   90.00
#
_symmetry.space_group_name_H-M   'P 1'
#
loop_
_entity.id
_entity.type
_entity.pdbx_description
1 polymer ?
#
loop_
_entity_poly.entity_id
_entity_poly.type
_entity_poly.pdbx_seq_one_letter_code
_entity_poly.pdbx_strand_id
1 'polypeptide(L)'
;MLTVCWYIFCCLSGALVGQRLSDPPDILKLGFTGSTEIGKHIMKSCAVSNVRKVSLELGDKSPLIIFSDMDKAVRRTMSSVFFNEGENCIEAGRLYVGENIYDQYVKSGMCLKR
;
A
#
# COMPACT_ATOMS: atom_id res chain seq x y z
N MET A 1 -11.76 7.15 30.00
CA MET A 1 -12.67 7.19 28.82
C MET A 1 -11.80 7.35 27.59
N LEU A 2 -11.43 6.24 26.94
CA LEU A 2 -10.52 6.21 25.79
C LEU A 2 -11.34 6.45 24.53
N THR A 3 -11.42 7.71 24.09
CA THR A 3 -12.05 8.03 22.80
C THR A 3 -11.09 7.67 21.68
N VAL A 4 -11.16 6.43 21.20
CA VAL A 4 -10.50 6.03 19.94
C VAL A 4 -11.40 6.54 18.81
N CYS A 5 -11.26 7.80 18.45
CA CYS A 5 -12.02 8.39 17.37
C CYS A 5 -11.48 7.90 16.02
N TRP A 6 -12.06 6.81 15.51
CA TRP A 6 -11.89 6.38 14.12
C TRP A 6 -12.75 7.27 13.23
N TYR A 7 -12.28 8.48 12.93
CA TYR A 7 -12.93 9.33 11.95
C TYR A 7 -12.61 8.83 10.54
N ILE A 8 -13.58 8.16 9.91
CA ILE A 8 -13.55 7.85 8.48
C ILE A 8 -14.21 9.03 7.75
N PHE A 9 -13.42 9.93 7.18
CA PHE A 9 -13.91 11.05 6.36
C PHE A 9 -13.72 10.72 4.87
N CYS A 10 -14.83 10.49 4.16
CA CYS A 10 -14.83 10.08 2.76
C CYS A 10 -15.20 11.23 1.77
N CYS A 11 -15.67 12.39 2.24
CA CYS A 11 -16.37 13.36 1.38
C CYS A 11 -15.79 14.79 1.36
N LEU A 12 -14.60 15.03 1.91
CA LEU A 12 -13.99 16.37 1.96
C LEU A 12 -12.56 16.34 1.39
N SER A 13 -12.02 17.52 1.03
CA SER A 13 -10.63 17.64 0.54
C SER A 13 -9.66 17.01 1.53
N GLY A 14 -8.94 15.97 1.09
CA GLY A 14 -7.98 15.23 1.92
C GLY A 14 -6.87 16.13 2.47
N ALA A 15 -6.46 17.16 1.71
CA ALA A 15 -5.47 18.12 2.18
C ALA A 15 -5.97 18.95 3.37
N LEU A 16 -7.20 19.49 3.27
CA LEU A 16 -7.78 20.34 4.30
C LEU A 16 -8.10 19.55 5.57
N VAL A 17 -8.81 18.43 5.41
CA VAL A 17 -9.25 17.62 6.56
C VAL A 17 -8.08 16.84 7.15
N GLY A 18 -7.21 16.27 6.33
CA GLY A 18 -6.03 15.55 6.80
C GLY A 18 -5.11 16.43 7.64
N GLN A 19 -4.88 17.67 7.22
CA GLN A 19 -4.10 18.63 7.99
C GLN A 19 -4.79 19.02 9.30
N ARG A 20 -6.11 19.29 9.23
CA ARG A 20 -6.89 19.58 10.43
C ARG A 20 -6.96 18.41 11.41
N LEU A 21 -6.74 17.17 10.96
CA LEU A 21 -6.64 16.00 11.83
C LEU A 21 -5.23 15.79 12.39
N SER A 22 -4.17 16.26 11.73
CA SER A 22 -2.77 16.09 12.18
C SER A 22 -2.26 17.20 13.11
N ASP A 23 -2.90 18.38 13.08
CA ASP A 23 -2.51 19.57 13.86
C ASP A 23 -3.08 19.70 15.30
N PRO A 24 -4.37 19.44 15.59
CA PRO A 24 -4.95 19.77 16.89
C PRO A 24 -4.46 18.86 18.01
N PRO A 25 -4.21 19.39 19.22
CA PRO A 25 -3.67 18.61 20.34
C PRO A 25 -4.64 17.55 20.89
N ASP A 26 -5.93 17.66 20.58
CA ASP A 26 -6.99 16.86 21.19
C ASP A 26 -7.12 15.43 20.63
N ILE A 27 -6.41 15.13 19.54
CA ILE A 27 -6.41 13.79 18.93
C ILE A 27 -5.27 12.96 19.52
N LEU A 28 -5.65 11.83 20.13
CA LEU A 28 -4.72 10.93 20.84
C LEU A 28 -3.98 9.94 19.93
N LYS A 29 -4.63 9.52 18.83
CA LYS A 29 -4.07 8.59 17.84
C LYS A 29 -4.59 8.92 16.45
N LEU A 30 -3.74 8.81 15.44
CA LEU A 30 -4.10 8.98 14.04
C LEU A 30 -3.72 7.73 13.25
N GLY A 31 -4.69 7.17 12.51
CA GLY A 31 -4.47 6.09 11.54
C GLY A 31 -4.61 6.63 10.13
N PHE A 32 -3.68 6.29 9.24
CA PHE A 32 -3.71 6.70 7.84
C PHE A 32 -3.37 5.52 6.92
N THR A 33 -4.15 5.38 5.84
CA THR A 33 -3.90 4.44 4.75
C THR A 33 -3.81 5.23 3.46
N GLY A 34 -2.70 5.08 2.71
CA GLY A 34 -2.50 5.82 1.47
C GLY A 34 -1.06 5.82 0.99
N SER A 35 -0.65 6.87 0.26
CA SER A 35 0.69 6.94 -0.31
C SER A 35 1.76 7.21 0.75
N THR A 36 2.97 6.68 0.51
CA THR A 36 4.12 6.87 1.38
C THR A 36 4.53 8.34 1.51
N GLU A 37 4.33 9.13 0.46
CA GLU A 37 4.58 10.57 0.47
C GLU A 37 3.69 11.28 1.50
N ILE A 38 2.38 11.06 1.45
CA ILE A 38 1.43 11.69 2.37
C ILE A 38 1.60 11.16 3.79
N GLY A 39 1.92 9.87 3.96
CA GLY A 39 2.27 9.28 5.25
C GLY A 39 3.42 10.01 5.95
N LYS A 40 4.48 10.39 5.20
CA LYS A 40 5.60 11.19 5.72
C LYS A 40 5.16 12.58 6.18
N HIS A 41 4.29 13.25 5.40
CA HIS A 41 3.74 14.55 5.77
C HIS A 41 2.93 14.47 7.06
N ILE A 42 2.04 13.49 7.17
CA ILE A 42 1.21 13.25 8.36
C ILE A 42 2.10 12.98 9.58
N MET A 43 3.12 12.13 9.44
CA MET A 43 4.04 11.83 10.53
C MET A 43 4.77 13.08 11.03
N LYS A 44 5.22 13.94 10.10
CA LYS A 44 5.86 15.22 10.44
C LYS A 44 4.91 16.15 11.21
N SER A 45 3.69 16.34 10.73
CA SER A 45 2.70 17.20 11.42
C SER A 45 2.35 16.66 12.80
N CYS A 46 2.16 15.34 12.94
CA CYS A 46 1.90 14.70 14.23
C CYS A 46 3.06 14.86 15.22
N ALA A 47 4.30 14.82 14.73
CA ALA A 47 5.49 15.03 15.56
C ALA A 47 5.61 16.48 16.05
N VAL A 48 5.28 17.46 15.20
CA VAL A 48 5.32 18.90 15.56
C VAL A 48 4.18 19.29 16.49
N SER A 49 2.98 18.71 16.32
CA SER A 49 1.80 19.13 17.08
C SER A 49 1.83 18.66 18.53
N ASN A 50 1.90 17.35 18.78
CA ASN A 50 1.85 16.79 20.14
C ASN A 50 2.51 15.41 20.28
N VAL A 51 3.31 14.97 19.29
CA VAL A 51 3.96 13.65 19.26
C VAL A 51 2.96 12.50 19.47
N ARG A 52 1.77 12.61 18.84
CA ARG A 52 0.73 11.57 18.97
C ARG A 52 1.15 10.25 18.35
N LYS A 53 0.51 9.17 18.82
CA LYS A 53 0.67 7.84 18.23
C LYS A 53 0.11 7.82 16.81
N VAL A 54 0.90 7.33 15.86
CA VAL A 54 0.49 7.18 14.45
C VAL A 54 0.54 5.72 14.00
N SER A 55 -0.39 5.33 13.14
CA SER A 55 -0.39 4.06 12.41
C SER A 55 -0.48 4.38 10.92
N LEU A 56 0.49 3.91 10.13
CA LEU A 56 0.61 4.27 8.71
C LEU A 56 0.64 3.00 7.87
N GLU A 57 -0.42 2.77 7.09
CA GLU A 57 -0.51 1.69 6.11
C GLU A 57 -0.20 2.29 4.72
N LEU A 58 1.03 2.10 4.26
CA LEU A 58 1.56 2.83 3.10
C LEU A 58 1.76 1.91 1.90
N GLY A 59 1.90 2.50 0.72
CA GLY A 59 2.21 1.76 -0.50
C GLY A 59 3.56 1.06 -0.45
N ASP A 60 3.62 -0.14 -0.99
CA ASP A 60 4.82 -0.94 -1.24
C ASP A 60 4.84 -1.43 -2.69
N LYS A 61 5.97 -1.95 -3.16
CA LYS A 61 6.08 -2.67 -4.44
C LYS A 61 6.35 -4.14 -4.16
N SER A 62 5.34 -4.92 -3.77
CA SER A 62 5.56 -6.27 -3.22
C SER A 62 6.16 -7.25 -4.24
N PRO A 63 7.11 -8.11 -3.84
CA PRO A 63 7.69 -9.13 -4.71
C PRO A 63 6.87 -10.44 -4.72
N LEU A 64 6.72 -11.05 -5.89
CA LEU A 64 6.23 -12.42 -6.07
C LEU A 64 7.35 -13.28 -6.67
N ILE A 65 7.74 -14.33 -5.95
CA ILE A 65 8.81 -15.25 -6.35
C ILE A 65 8.20 -16.58 -6.78
N ILE A 66 8.57 -17.05 -7.97
CA ILE A 66 7.92 -18.17 -8.66
C ILE A 66 8.94 -19.27 -8.96
N PHE A 67 8.70 -20.44 -8.36
CA PHE A 67 9.41 -21.69 -8.62
C PHE A 67 8.46 -22.85 -9.01
N SER A 68 7.16 -22.56 -9.17
CA SER A 68 6.12 -23.55 -9.42
C SER A 68 5.93 -23.85 -10.91
N ASP A 69 5.21 -24.94 -11.21
CA ASP A 69 4.73 -25.23 -12.57
C ASP A 69 4.01 -24.06 -13.25
N MET A 70 4.15 -24.02 -14.58
CA MET A 70 3.71 -22.95 -15.46
C MET A 70 2.25 -22.53 -15.26
N ASP A 71 1.30 -23.47 -15.25
CA ASP A 71 -0.13 -23.15 -15.16
C ASP A 71 -0.53 -22.51 -13.83
N LYS A 72 0.16 -22.87 -12.75
CA LYS A 72 -0.07 -22.27 -11.43
C LYS A 72 0.59 -20.91 -11.35
N ALA A 73 1.81 -20.79 -11.88
CA ALA A 73 2.56 -19.54 -11.94
C ALA A 73 1.75 -18.45 -12.64
N VAL A 74 1.26 -18.71 -13.85
CA VAL A 74 0.52 -17.72 -14.66
C VAL A 74 -0.78 -17.29 -13.96
N ARG A 75 -1.59 -18.25 -13.48
CA ARG A 75 -2.84 -17.94 -12.78
C ARG A 75 -2.60 -17.13 -11.51
N ARG A 76 -1.57 -17.48 -10.73
CA ARG A 76 -1.28 -16.78 -9.49
C ARG A 76 -0.82 -15.36 -9.75
N THR A 77 0.04 -15.16 -10.74
CA THR A 77 0.48 -13.83 -11.16
C THR A 77 -0.70 -12.96 -11.58
N MET A 78 -1.60 -13.47 -12.42
CA MET A 78 -2.78 -12.69 -12.84
C MET A 78 -3.59 -12.18 -11.65
N SER A 79 -3.88 -13.06 -10.70
CA SER A 79 -4.62 -12.68 -9.49
C SER A 79 -3.85 -11.78 -8.53
N SER A 80 -2.52 -11.76 -8.57
CA SER A 80 -1.71 -11.03 -7.58
C SER A 80 -1.27 -9.66 -8.11
N VAL A 81 -1.25 -9.48 -9.43
CA VAL A 81 -0.80 -8.26 -10.09
C VAL A 81 -2.00 -7.40 -10.51
N PHE A 82 -3.01 -8.01 -11.12
CA PHE A 82 -4.11 -7.27 -11.77
C PHE A 82 -5.42 -7.31 -10.99
N PHE A 83 -5.39 -7.82 -9.76
CA PHE A 83 -6.57 -7.75 -8.90
C PHE A 83 -6.90 -6.29 -8.60
N ASN A 84 -8.18 -5.94 -8.71
CA ASN A 84 -8.66 -4.56 -8.58
C ASN A 84 -7.91 -3.57 -9.47
N GLU A 85 -7.64 -3.96 -10.73
CA GLU A 85 -6.89 -3.15 -11.70
C GLU A 85 -5.46 -2.79 -11.26
N GLY A 86 -4.93 -3.48 -10.24
CA GLY A 86 -3.64 -3.17 -9.63
C GLY A 86 -3.70 -2.03 -8.61
N GLU A 87 -4.89 -1.59 -8.19
CA GLU A 87 -5.06 -0.60 -7.12
C GLU A 87 -5.13 -1.29 -5.75
N ASN A 88 -4.03 -1.90 -5.31
CA ASN A 88 -3.98 -2.58 -4.01
C ASN A 88 -2.58 -2.55 -3.40
N CYS A 89 -2.41 -2.03 -2.18
CA CYS A 89 -1.10 -1.86 -1.56
C CYS A 89 -0.24 -3.14 -1.43
N ILE A 90 -0.86 -4.31 -1.49
CA ILE A 90 -0.19 -5.63 -1.45
C ILE A 90 -0.03 -6.28 -2.84
N GLU A 91 -0.25 -5.54 -3.94
CA GLU A 91 -0.11 -6.10 -5.28
C GLU A 91 1.33 -6.49 -5.60
N ALA A 92 1.48 -7.55 -6.39
CA ALA A 92 2.78 -8.08 -6.80
C ALA A 92 3.43 -7.19 -7.89
N GLY A 93 3.89 -5.99 -7.52
CA GLY A 93 4.55 -5.06 -8.42
C GLY A 93 5.93 -5.51 -8.94
N ARG A 94 6.48 -6.63 -8.43
CA ARG A 94 7.74 -7.25 -8.90
C ARG A 94 7.57 -8.75 -9.04
N LEU A 95 8.00 -9.30 -10.18
CA LEU A 95 8.00 -10.75 -10.43
C LEU A 95 9.44 -11.26 -10.51
N TYR A 96 9.74 -12.33 -9.76
CA TYR A 96 11.00 -13.06 -9.81
C TYR A 96 10.69 -14.50 -10.19
N VAL A 97 11.30 -14.98 -11.27
CA VAL A 97 11.00 -16.28 -11.85
C VAL A 97 12.28 -17.09 -11.91
N GLY A 98 12.23 -18.34 -11.46
CA GLY A 98 13.37 -19.25 -11.51
C GLY A 98 13.84 -19.48 -12.95
N GLU A 99 15.15 -19.57 -13.15
CA GLU A 99 15.79 -19.68 -14.47
C GLU A 99 15.21 -20.82 -15.33
N ASN A 100 14.94 -21.96 -14.70
CA ASN A 100 14.43 -23.17 -15.37
C ASN A 100 13.08 -22.97 -16.09
N ILE A 101 12.26 -22.01 -15.66
CA ILE A 101 10.93 -21.75 -16.24
C ILE A 101 10.82 -20.35 -16.85
N TYR A 102 11.88 -19.55 -16.78
CA TYR A 102 11.87 -18.14 -17.17
C TYR A 102 11.43 -17.92 -18.62
N ASP A 103 12.03 -18.63 -19.58
CA ASP A 103 11.74 -18.44 -21.00
C ASP A 103 10.30 -18.83 -21.36
N GLN A 104 9.80 -19.91 -20.78
CA GLN A 104 8.42 -20.36 -20.97
C GLN A 104 7.45 -19.36 -20.36
N TYR A 105 7.79 -18.85 -19.16
CA TYR A 105 6.99 -17.87 -18.45
C TYR A 105 6.88 -16.54 -19.19
N VAL A 106 7.97 -16.01 -19.73
CA VAL A 106 7.93 -14.78 -20.54
C VAL A 106 7.10 -14.97 -21.81
N LYS A 107 7.23 -16.11 -22.50
CA LYS A 107 6.42 -16.43 -23.69
C LYS A 107 4.93 -16.50 -23.42
N SER A 108 4.52 -16.79 -22.19
CA SER A 108 3.10 -16.80 -21.79
C SER A 108 2.46 -15.40 -21.76
N GLY A 109 3.23 -14.33 -21.96
CA GLY A 109 2.76 -12.95 -21.94
C GLY A 109 2.77 -12.32 -20.54
N MET A 110 3.17 -13.07 -19.50
CA MET A 110 3.34 -12.58 -18.14
C MET A 110 4.68 -11.85 -18.00
N CYS A 111 4.79 -10.62 -18.50
CA CYS A 111 5.98 -9.79 -18.28
C CYS A 111 5.58 -8.42 -17.74
N LEU A 112 5.93 -8.15 -16.48
CA LEU A 112 5.89 -6.80 -15.94
C LEU A 112 7.23 -6.13 -16.24
N LYS A 113 7.20 -5.10 -17.09
CA LYS A 113 8.36 -4.23 -17.30
C LYS A 113 8.59 -3.46 -15.99
N ARG A 114 9.85 -3.45 -15.55
CA ARG A 114 10.34 -2.86 -14.28
C ARG A 114 9.76 -1.48 -13.98
#